data_AF-A0A819PMK7-F1
#
_entry.id   AF-A0A819PMK7-F1
#
_cell.length_a   1.000
_cell.length_b   1.000
_cell.length_c   1.000
_cell.angle_alpha   90.00
_cell.angle_beta   90.00
_cell.angle_gamma   90.00
#
_symmetry.space_group_name_H-M   'P 1'
#
loop_
_entity.id
_entity.type
_entity.pdbx_description
1 polymer ?
#
loop_
_entity_poly.entity_id
_entity_poly.type
_entity_poly.pdbx_seq_one_letter_code
_entity_poly.pdbx_strand_id
1 'polypeptide(L)'
;MVPRPVNTSSSWPKIEFSLFLIGEILSIPCYVFLIFHILINKRSRQSLHNHVTLILLFYNFLQLILDLPMTMGYSRLGFVSPFSHSLCLLWQFINFVIWYGGIFLMFWTSIERHILIFHSNFVRTTQKRLLFHYIPLLFFSLYTPILSFYLIFLYPCNHVFIDTGVRCGAMSYANSLASWFDIYDSIVNYIAPLLLIAVFSMALIVRFVKQRRRLQQATTWRQCRNNRFISTLISKREIMLMCHFKVHFSLIQYFMCNI
;
A
#
# COMPACT_ATOMS: atom_id res chain seq x y z
N MET A 1 -1.52 -6.25 38.19
CA MET A 1 -0.05 -6.28 38.37
C MET A 1 0.57 -5.48 37.25
N VAL A 2 1.31 -4.42 37.56
CA VAL A 2 2.03 -3.65 36.54
C VAL A 2 3.29 -4.46 36.20
N PRO A 3 3.50 -4.92 34.95
CA PRO A 3 4.70 -5.64 34.58
C PRO A 3 5.93 -4.78 34.88
N ARG A 4 6.95 -5.36 35.52
CA ARG A 4 8.21 -4.66 35.80
C ARG A 4 8.83 -4.25 34.46
N PRO A 5 9.28 -3.00 34.30
CA PRO A 5 9.94 -2.57 33.08
C PRO A 5 11.18 -3.43 32.86
N VAL A 6 11.23 -4.13 31.73
CA VAL A 6 12.46 -4.80 31.29
C VAL A 6 13.45 -3.68 31.01
N ASN A 7 14.57 -3.65 31.75
CA ASN A 7 15.66 -2.69 31.55
C ASN A 7 16.39 -2.98 30.22
N THR A 8 15.73 -2.73 29.09
CA THR A 8 16.39 -2.67 27.80
C THR A 8 16.99 -1.27 27.66
N SER A 9 18.26 -1.11 27.99
CA SER A 9 19.06 0.10 27.74
C SER A 9 19.33 0.31 26.23
N SER A 10 18.40 -0.09 25.37
CA SER A 10 18.55 0.03 23.93
C SER A 10 18.11 1.43 23.50
N SER A 11 19.00 2.16 22.84
CA SER A 11 18.71 3.48 22.25
C SER A 11 17.80 3.40 21.01
N TRP A 12 17.66 2.20 20.44
CA TRP A 12 16.94 1.93 19.19
C TRP A 12 15.47 2.40 19.17
N PRO A 13 14.63 2.12 20.19
CA PRO A 13 13.22 2.49 20.16
C PRO A 13 13.02 4.01 20.12
N LYS A 14 13.94 4.78 20.71
CA LYS A 14 13.88 6.25 20.71
C LYS A 14 14.14 6.82 19.31
N ILE A 15 15.15 6.29 18.61
CA ILE A 15 15.51 6.74 17.27
C ILE A 15 14.38 6.42 16.29
N GLU A 16 13.85 5.20 16.33
CA GLU A 16 12.74 4.75 15.50
C GLU A 16 11.49 5.61 15.71
N PHE A 17 11.09 5.82 16.97
CA PHE A 17 9.97 6.68 17.31
C PHE A 17 10.16 8.10 16.76
N SER A 18 11.35 8.69 16.93
CA SER A 18 11.65 10.03 16.39
C SER A 18 11.57 10.09 14.87
N LEU A 19 12.08 9.06 14.17
CA LEU A 19 12.02 9.00 12.71
C LEU A 19 10.58 8.87 12.20
N PHE A 20 9.77 8.02 12.82
CA PHE A 20 8.36 7.88 12.46
C PHE A 20 7.57 9.15 12.72
N LEU A 21 7.78 9.81 13.87
CA LEU A 21 7.09 11.04 14.22
C LEU A 21 7.41 12.19 13.23
N ILE A 22 8.69 12.38 12.91
CA ILE A 22 9.10 13.40 11.93
C ILE A 22 8.52 13.08 10.55
N GLY A 23 8.59 11.81 10.14
CA GLY A 23 8.02 11.34 8.87
C GLY A 23 6.52 11.57 8.79
N GLU A 24 5.78 11.32 9.87
CA GLU A 24 4.34 11.53 9.95
C GLU A 24 3.97 13.01 9.83
N ILE A 25 4.59 13.87 10.65
CA ILE A 25 4.31 15.31 10.64
C ILE A 25 4.55 15.93 9.25
N LEU A 26 5.60 15.48 8.55
CA LEU A 26 5.90 15.97 7.20
C LEU A 26 4.97 15.37 6.13
N SER A 27 4.56 14.12 6.26
CA SER A 27 3.81 13.42 5.22
C SER A 27 2.31 13.71 5.24
N ILE A 28 1.68 13.91 6.42
CA ILE A 28 0.26 14.25 6.54
C ILE A 28 -0.14 15.45 5.65
N PRO A 29 0.51 16.64 5.75
CA PRO A 29 0.13 17.79 4.93
C PRO A 29 0.35 17.52 3.44
N CYS A 30 1.38 16.74 3.07
CA CYS A 30 1.61 16.34 1.68
C CYS A 30 0.48 15.46 1.14
N TYR A 31 0.01 14.46 1.90
CA TYR A 31 -1.12 13.62 1.50
C TYR A 31 -2.41 14.42 1.36
N VAL A 32 -2.73 15.27 2.35
CA VAL A 32 -3.91 16.13 2.32
C VAL A 32 -3.88 17.05 1.11
N PHE A 33 -2.75 17.71 0.85
CA PHE A 33 -2.58 18.57 -0.31
C PHE A 33 -2.76 17.82 -1.64
N LEU A 34 -2.17 16.63 -1.78
CA LEU A 34 -2.29 15.82 -3.00
C LEU A 34 -3.73 15.35 -3.24
N ILE A 35 -4.39 14.83 -2.21
CA ILE A 35 -5.79 14.41 -2.28
C ILE A 35 -6.67 15.60 -2.65
N PHE A 36 -6.51 16.74 -1.97
CA PHE A 36 -7.25 17.96 -2.23
C PHE A 36 -7.05 18.49 -3.66
N HIS A 37 -5.80 18.53 -4.13
CA HIS A 37 -5.46 18.95 -5.49
C HIS A 37 -6.12 18.05 -6.55
N ILE A 38 -6.07 16.72 -6.39
CA ILE A 38 -6.73 15.77 -7.30
C ILE A 38 -8.25 15.95 -7.25
N LEU A 39 -8.82 16.13 -6.06
CA LEU A 39 -10.26 16.29 -5.84
C LEU A 39 -10.81 17.62 -6.35
N ILE A 40 -10.04 18.72 -6.39
CA ILE A 40 -10.54 20.00 -6.91
C ILE A 40 -10.47 20.06 -8.43
N ASN A 41 -9.38 19.57 -9.01
CA ASN A 41 -9.16 19.73 -10.43
C ASN A 41 -10.02 18.75 -11.25
N LYS A 42 -11.09 19.26 -11.89
CA LYS A 42 -12.01 18.47 -12.72
C LYS A 42 -11.29 17.67 -13.81
N ARG A 43 -10.27 18.25 -14.45
CA ARG A 43 -9.48 17.57 -15.48
C ARG A 43 -8.67 16.41 -14.90
N SER A 44 -8.15 16.59 -13.68
CA SER A 44 -7.49 15.52 -12.93
C SER A 44 -8.45 14.40 -12.61
N ARG A 45 -9.65 14.71 -12.08
CA ARG A 45 -10.67 13.69 -11.76
C ARG A 45 -11.14 12.88 -12.96
N GLN A 46 -11.14 13.44 -14.17
CA GLN A 46 -11.61 12.72 -15.36
C GLN A 46 -10.59 11.70 -15.91
N SER A 47 -9.34 11.76 -15.48
CA SER A 47 -8.32 10.79 -15.90
C SER A 47 -8.48 9.48 -15.13
N LEU A 48 -8.65 8.37 -15.84
CA LEU A 48 -8.87 7.04 -15.23
C LEU A 48 -7.76 6.67 -14.24
N HIS A 49 -6.52 6.91 -14.62
CA HIS A 49 -5.36 6.65 -13.79
C HIS A 49 -5.41 7.38 -12.43
N ASN A 50 -6.02 8.57 -12.39
CA ASN A 50 -6.10 9.33 -11.15
C ASN A 50 -7.12 8.75 -10.16
N HIS A 51 -8.09 7.94 -10.60
CA HIS A 51 -9.01 7.25 -9.67
C HIS A 51 -8.27 6.22 -8.83
N VAL A 52 -7.45 5.37 -9.47
CA VAL A 52 -6.71 4.33 -8.77
C VAL A 52 -5.64 4.97 -7.88
N THR A 53 -4.94 5.97 -8.37
CA THR A 53 -3.98 6.75 -7.56
C THR A 53 -4.66 7.42 -6.37
N LEU A 54 -5.88 7.95 -6.51
CA LEU A 54 -6.62 8.55 -5.39
C LEU A 54 -6.96 7.51 -4.32
N ILE A 55 -7.44 6.33 -4.71
CA ILE A 55 -7.76 5.25 -3.76
C ILE A 55 -6.48 4.76 -3.07
N LEU A 56 -5.39 4.58 -3.82
CA LEU A 56 -4.11 4.20 -3.23
C LEU A 56 -3.60 5.27 -2.25
N LEU A 57 -3.67 6.56 -2.61
CA LEU A 57 -3.31 7.67 -1.71
C LEU A 57 -4.17 7.66 -0.43
N PHE A 58 -5.46 7.33 -0.56
CA PHE A 58 -6.36 7.21 0.57
C PHE A 58 -5.97 6.06 1.51
N TYR A 59 -5.63 4.89 0.99
CA TYR A 59 -5.13 3.76 1.79
C TYR A 59 -3.84 4.12 2.54
N ASN A 60 -2.89 4.78 1.88
CA ASN A 60 -1.66 5.21 2.54
C ASN A 60 -1.91 6.29 3.59
N PHE A 61 -2.84 7.20 3.33
CA PHE A 61 -3.25 8.19 4.31
C PHE A 61 -3.88 7.52 5.53
N LEU A 62 -4.77 6.54 5.36
CA LEU A 62 -5.32 5.75 6.46
C LEU A 62 -4.24 5.00 7.23
N GLN A 63 -3.22 4.45 6.55
CA GLN A 63 -2.09 3.81 7.21
C GLN A 63 -1.38 4.80 8.14
N LEU A 64 -1.14 5.99 7.62
CA LEU A 64 -0.43 7.05 8.30
C LEU A 64 -1.18 7.56 9.54
N ILE A 65 -2.51 7.72 9.45
CA ILE A 65 -3.31 8.29 10.54
C ILE A 65 -3.84 7.25 11.55
N LEU A 66 -3.95 5.97 11.15
CA LEU A 66 -4.50 4.92 12.01
C LEU A 66 -3.42 3.95 12.50
N ASP A 67 -2.69 3.32 11.59
CA ASP A 67 -1.76 2.23 11.93
C ASP A 67 -0.43 2.74 12.51
N LEU A 68 0.12 3.82 11.96
CA LEU A 68 1.41 4.36 12.39
C LEU A 68 1.37 4.89 13.84
N PRO A 69 0.35 5.66 14.30
CA PRO A 69 0.30 6.14 15.67
C PRO A 69 0.20 5.01 16.70
N MET A 70 -0.56 3.95 16.38
CA MET A 70 -0.66 2.76 17.23
C MET A 70 0.69 2.04 17.32
N THR A 71 1.38 1.90 16.17
CA THR A 71 2.73 1.30 16.11
C THR A 71 3.75 2.12 16.88
N MET A 72 3.76 3.45 16.72
CA MET A 72 4.64 4.35 17.48
C MET A 72 4.36 4.32 18.99
N GLY A 73 3.09 4.23 19.37
CA GLY A 73 2.67 4.07 20.77
C GLY A 73 3.29 2.80 21.37
N TYR A 74 3.23 1.70 20.62
CA TYR A 74 3.88 0.44 20.99
C TYR A 74 5.41 0.56 21.01
N SER A 75 6.07 1.10 19.98
CA SER A 75 7.54 1.27 19.96
C SER A 75 8.05 2.13 21.13
N ARG A 76 7.25 3.10 21.60
CA ARG A 76 7.60 3.93 22.76
C ARG A 76 7.43 3.22 24.11
N LEU A 77 6.34 2.46 24.28
CA LEU A 77 5.95 1.88 25.57
C LEU A 77 6.45 0.43 25.75
N GLY A 78 6.68 -0.29 24.67
CA GLY A 78 6.95 -1.73 24.65
C GLY A 78 5.72 -2.61 24.87
N PHE A 79 4.53 -2.01 24.99
CA PHE A 79 3.26 -2.69 25.15
C PHE A 79 2.10 -1.83 24.62
N VAL A 80 0.94 -2.44 24.41
CA VAL A 80 -0.26 -1.77 23.90
C VAL A 80 -1.00 -1.04 25.01
N SER A 81 -1.21 0.28 24.86
CA SER A 81 -1.93 1.11 25.84
C SER A 81 -2.87 2.10 25.16
N PRO A 82 -4.17 2.17 25.53
CA PRO A 82 -4.84 1.31 26.51
C PRO A 82 -5.05 -0.11 25.97
N PHE A 83 -4.82 -1.12 26.81
CA PHE A 83 -5.07 -2.50 26.42
C PHE A 83 -6.57 -2.81 26.49
N SER A 84 -7.16 -3.20 25.36
CA SER A 84 -8.52 -3.73 25.29
C SER A 84 -8.67 -4.67 24.11
N HIS A 85 -9.49 -5.71 24.25
CA HIS A 85 -9.69 -6.71 23.19
C HIS A 85 -10.27 -6.08 21.92
N SER A 86 -11.22 -5.15 22.07
CA SER A 86 -11.82 -4.44 20.94
C SER A 86 -10.80 -3.59 20.17
N LEU A 87 -9.88 -2.91 20.88
CA LEU A 87 -8.81 -2.16 20.24
C LEU A 87 -7.86 -3.09 19.49
N CYS A 88 -7.50 -4.24 20.07
CA CYS A 88 -6.65 -5.23 19.43
C CYS A 88 -7.27 -5.78 18.14
N LEU A 89 -8.54 -6.20 18.17
CA LEU A 89 -9.27 -6.65 16.99
C LEU A 89 -9.33 -5.56 15.91
N LEU A 90 -9.66 -4.33 16.31
CA LEU A 90 -9.75 -3.20 15.40
C LEU A 90 -8.38 -2.89 14.78
N TRP A 91 -7.31 -2.90 15.58
CA TRP A 91 -5.96 -2.63 15.09
C TRP A 91 -5.49 -3.72 14.13
N GLN A 92 -5.68 -5.01 14.48
CA GLN A 92 -5.39 -6.12 13.59
C GLN A 92 -6.16 -6.00 12.27
N PHE A 93 -7.46 -5.68 12.32
CA PHE A 93 -8.27 -5.46 11.12
C PHE A 93 -7.76 -4.30 10.26
N ILE A 94 -7.54 -3.12 10.86
CA ILE A 94 -7.01 -1.95 10.16
C ILE A 94 -5.67 -2.27 9.50
N ASN A 95 -4.76 -2.91 10.24
CA ASN A 95 -3.44 -3.26 9.75
C ASN A 95 -3.52 -4.19 8.53
N PHE A 96 -4.32 -5.26 8.61
CA PHE A 96 -4.47 -6.24 7.52
C PHE A 96 -5.13 -5.63 6.29
N VAL A 97 -6.24 -4.90 6.49
CA VAL A 97 -6.96 -4.27 5.38
C VAL A 97 -6.08 -3.27 4.65
N ILE A 98 -5.38 -2.41 5.39
CA ILE A 98 -4.53 -1.38 4.80
C ILE A 98 -3.33 -2.00 4.10
N TRP A 99 -2.65 -2.95 4.73
CA TRP A 99 -1.44 -3.55 4.19
C TRP A 99 -1.72 -4.40 2.95
N TYR A 100 -2.61 -5.39 3.07
CA TYR A 100 -2.97 -6.23 1.93
C TYR A 100 -3.74 -5.44 0.87
N GLY A 101 -4.66 -4.56 1.26
CA GLY A 101 -5.39 -3.72 0.32
C GLY A 101 -4.46 -2.80 -0.47
N GLY A 102 -3.45 -2.22 0.17
CA GLY A 102 -2.40 -1.46 -0.50
C GLY A 102 -1.65 -2.30 -1.55
N ILE A 103 -1.27 -3.54 -1.21
CA ILE A 103 -0.60 -4.46 -2.13
C ILE A 103 -1.48 -4.81 -3.33
N PHE A 104 -2.74 -5.20 -3.11
CA PHE A 104 -3.66 -5.54 -4.19
C PHE A 104 -4.00 -4.34 -5.09
N LEU A 105 -4.15 -3.14 -4.51
CA LEU A 105 -4.35 -1.91 -5.29
C LEU A 105 -3.12 -1.55 -6.12
N MET A 106 -1.91 -1.71 -5.58
CA MET A 106 -0.67 -1.52 -6.35
C MET A 106 -0.52 -2.54 -7.47
N PHE A 107 -0.87 -3.79 -7.21
CA PHE A 107 -0.92 -4.85 -8.21
C PHE A 107 -1.86 -4.48 -9.35
N TRP A 108 -3.10 -4.09 -9.02
CA TRP A 108 -4.06 -3.62 -10.01
C TRP A 108 -3.57 -2.39 -10.77
N THR A 109 -3.01 -1.39 -10.08
CA THR A 109 -2.43 -0.19 -10.69
C THR A 109 -1.36 -0.55 -11.72
N SER A 110 -0.53 -1.55 -11.43
CA SER A 110 0.52 -2.02 -12.33
C SER A 110 -0.07 -2.66 -13.60
N ILE A 111 -1.11 -3.48 -13.47
CA ILE A 111 -1.83 -4.08 -14.60
C ILE A 111 -2.55 -3.00 -15.42
N GLU A 112 -3.30 -2.12 -14.75
CA GLU A 112 -4.08 -1.06 -15.38
C GLU A 112 -3.19 -0.18 -16.27
N ARG A 113 -1.99 0.19 -15.79
CA ARG A 113 -1.02 0.94 -16.60
C ARG A 113 -0.59 0.20 -17.86
N HIS A 114 -0.38 -1.11 -17.79
CA HIS A 114 -0.11 -1.89 -18.99
C HIS A 114 -1.27 -1.84 -19.96
N ILE A 115 -2.50 -2.00 -19.48
CA ILE A 115 -3.70 -1.93 -20.31
C ILE A 115 -3.82 -0.55 -20.95
N LEU A 116 -3.66 0.54 -20.19
CA LEU A 116 -3.77 1.90 -20.70
C LEU A 116 -2.71 2.24 -21.75
N ILE A 117 -1.47 1.78 -21.56
CA ILE A 117 -0.35 2.07 -22.46
C ILE A 117 -0.38 1.19 -23.72
N PHE A 118 -0.63 -0.12 -23.57
CA PHE A 118 -0.50 -1.07 -24.68
C PHE A 118 -1.84 -1.41 -25.35
N HIS A 119 -2.95 -1.22 -24.65
CA HIS A 119 -4.27 -1.62 -25.08
C HIS A 119 -5.32 -0.55 -24.81
N SER A 120 -5.03 0.71 -25.19
CA SER A 120 -5.95 1.84 -25.01
C SER A 120 -7.36 1.62 -25.58
N ASN A 121 -7.48 0.75 -26.60
CA ASN A 121 -8.76 0.32 -27.16
C ASN A 121 -9.68 -0.41 -26.16
N PHE A 122 -9.13 -1.03 -25.10
CA PHE A 122 -9.92 -1.66 -24.03
C PHE A 122 -10.56 -0.65 -23.07
N VAL A 123 -10.17 0.62 -23.07
CA VAL A 123 -10.79 1.65 -22.22
C VAL A 123 -11.56 2.71 -23.02
N ARG A 124 -11.70 2.52 -24.33
CA ARG A 124 -12.28 3.52 -25.24
C ARG A 124 -13.78 3.74 -25.02
N THR A 125 -14.54 2.67 -24.76
CA THR A 125 -16.01 2.75 -24.58
C THR A 125 -16.38 2.69 -23.10
N THR A 126 -17.53 3.27 -22.74
CA THR A 126 -18.02 3.32 -21.35
C THR A 126 -18.20 1.93 -20.75
N GLN A 127 -18.76 0.98 -21.51
CA GLN A 127 -18.93 -0.41 -21.08
C GLN A 127 -17.59 -1.11 -20.83
N LYS A 128 -16.63 -0.97 -21.75
CA LYS A 128 -15.31 -1.58 -21.57
C LYS A 128 -14.54 -0.92 -20.41
N ARG A 129 -14.72 0.38 -20.21
CA ARG A 129 -14.19 1.09 -19.04
C ARG A 129 -14.80 0.58 -17.72
N LEU A 130 -16.09 0.28 -17.70
CA LEU A 130 -16.71 -0.36 -16.54
C LEU A 130 -16.04 -1.72 -16.25
N LEU A 131 -15.89 -2.54 -17.28
CA LEU A 131 -15.35 -3.90 -17.17
C LEU A 131 -13.85 -3.97 -16.84
N PHE A 132 -13.02 -3.17 -17.50
CA PHE A 132 -11.56 -3.25 -17.41
C PHE A 132 -10.93 -2.25 -16.44
N HIS A 133 -11.70 -1.31 -15.87
CA HIS A 133 -11.19 -0.34 -14.91
C HIS A 133 -11.99 -0.37 -13.59
N TYR A 134 -13.29 -0.12 -13.63
CA TYR A 134 -14.07 0.06 -12.40
C TYR A 134 -14.38 -1.26 -11.66
N ILE A 135 -14.75 -2.33 -12.37
CA ILE A 135 -15.05 -3.62 -11.74
C ILE A 135 -13.82 -4.21 -11.02
N PRO A 136 -12.64 -4.31 -11.65
CA PRO A 136 -11.48 -4.86 -10.96
C PRO A 136 -10.99 -3.94 -9.83
N LEU A 137 -11.05 -2.62 -10.02
CA LEU A 137 -10.72 -1.67 -8.95
C LEU A 137 -11.63 -1.85 -7.72
N LEU A 138 -12.94 -2.01 -7.93
CA LEU A 138 -13.88 -2.29 -6.86
C LEU A 138 -13.60 -3.65 -6.21
N PHE A 139 -13.35 -4.68 -7.02
CA PHE A 139 -13.01 -6.01 -6.53
C PHE A 139 -11.77 -5.99 -5.64
N PHE A 140 -10.64 -5.45 -6.12
CA PHE A 140 -9.40 -5.38 -5.35
C PHE A 140 -9.52 -4.46 -4.13
N SER A 141 -10.36 -3.42 -4.18
CA SER A 141 -10.59 -2.54 -3.02
C SER A 141 -11.50 -3.16 -1.95
N LEU A 142 -12.37 -4.11 -2.29
CA LEU A 142 -13.32 -4.73 -1.36
C LEU A 142 -12.89 -6.11 -0.89
N TYR A 143 -12.11 -6.83 -1.69
CA TYR A 143 -11.63 -8.17 -1.40
C TYR A 143 -10.94 -8.26 -0.03
N THR A 144 -9.96 -7.39 0.24
CA THR A 144 -9.20 -7.42 1.50
C THR A 144 -10.02 -7.00 2.72
N PRO A 145 -10.85 -5.93 2.71
CA PRO A 145 -11.80 -5.66 3.79
C PRO A 145 -12.73 -6.82 4.11
N ILE A 146 -13.33 -7.43 3.09
CA ILE A 146 -14.33 -8.50 3.28
C ILE A 146 -13.65 -9.75 3.87
N LEU A 147 -12.53 -10.17 3.29
CA LEU A 147 -11.78 -11.32 3.78
C LEU A 147 -11.29 -11.11 5.21
N SER A 148 -10.68 -9.95 5.49
CA SER A 148 -10.17 -9.64 6.84
C SER A 148 -11.30 -9.53 7.86
N PHE A 149 -12.45 -8.97 7.48
CA PHE A 149 -13.61 -8.89 8.35
C PHE A 149 -14.11 -10.27 8.74
N TYR A 150 -14.25 -11.17 7.76
CA TYR A 150 -14.64 -12.56 8.00
C TYR A 150 -13.66 -13.28 8.93
N LEU A 151 -12.35 -13.22 8.62
CA LEU A 151 -11.31 -13.95 9.37
C LEU A 151 -11.12 -13.43 10.79
N ILE A 152 -11.29 -12.13 11.03
CA ILE A 152 -11.02 -11.52 12.34
C ILE A 152 -12.26 -11.51 13.23
N PHE A 153 -13.45 -11.20 12.69
CA PHE A 153 -14.66 -11.02 13.50
C PHE A 153 -15.63 -12.20 13.48
N LEU A 154 -15.67 -12.98 12.39
CA LEU A 154 -16.70 -14.03 12.21
C LEU A 154 -16.13 -15.44 12.39
N TYR A 155 -14.84 -15.65 12.13
CA TYR A 155 -14.24 -16.97 12.23
C TYR A 155 -14.15 -17.44 13.69
N PRO A 156 -14.71 -18.62 14.04
CA PRO A 156 -14.77 -19.09 15.42
C PRO A 156 -13.38 -19.53 15.89
N CYS A 157 -12.70 -18.65 16.63
CA CYS A 157 -11.40 -18.93 17.21
C CYS A 157 -11.30 -18.33 18.62
N ASN A 158 -10.47 -18.95 19.47
CA ASN A 158 -10.20 -18.42 20.79
C ASN A 158 -9.16 -17.31 20.66
N HIS A 159 -9.60 -16.05 20.74
CA HIS A 159 -8.69 -14.90 20.68
C HIS A 159 -7.80 -14.86 21.92
N VAL A 160 -6.49 -14.97 21.71
CA VAL A 160 -5.47 -14.79 22.75
C VAL A 160 -4.67 -13.55 22.38
N PHE A 161 -4.89 -12.45 23.12
CA PHE A 161 -4.17 -11.20 22.92
C PHE A 161 -3.01 -11.08 23.91
N ILE A 162 -1.86 -10.66 23.39
CA ILE A 162 -0.64 -10.43 24.17
C ILE A 162 -0.36 -8.93 24.13
N ASP A 163 -0.44 -8.26 25.27
CA ASP A 163 -0.23 -6.80 25.41
C ASP A 163 1.20 -6.36 25.05
N THR A 164 2.17 -7.24 25.27
CA THR A 164 3.58 -7.07 24.91
C THR A 164 3.90 -7.46 23.47
N GLY A 165 2.92 -7.96 22.71
CA GLY A 165 3.09 -8.31 21.30
C GLY A 165 2.77 -7.12 20.38
N VAL A 166 3.55 -6.97 19.31
CA VAL A 166 3.22 -6.06 18.21
C VAL A 166 1.82 -6.42 17.69
N ARG A 167 0.94 -5.43 17.51
CA ARG A 167 -0.45 -5.62 17.05
C ARG A 167 -1.23 -6.62 17.92
N CYS A 168 -0.94 -6.63 19.22
CA CYS A 168 -1.51 -7.53 20.21
C CYS A 168 -1.21 -9.02 20.01
N GLY A 169 -0.15 -9.36 19.27
CA GLY A 169 0.29 -10.74 19.03
C GLY A 169 -0.15 -11.31 17.69
N ALA A 170 0.00 -12.63 17.55
CA ALA A 170 -0.35 -13.35 16.34
C ALA A 170 -1.88 -13.37 16.09
N MET A 171 -2.27 -13.57 14.83
CA MET A 171 -3.67 -13.74 14.47
C MET A 171 -4.23 -15.02 15.09
N SER A 172 -5.43 -14.93 15.67
CA SER A 172 -6.09 -16.06 16.34
C SER A 172 -6.34 -17.23 15.39
N TYR A 173 -6.62 -16.96 14.12
CA TYR A 173 -6.88 -18.00 13.12
C TYR A 173 -5.62 -18.76 12.70
N ALA A 174 -4.41 -18.25 12.95
CA ALA A 174 -3.16 -18.87 12.52
C ALA A 174 -2.93 -20.25 13.15
N ASN A 175 -3.38 -20.45 14.40
CA ASN A 175 -3.23 -21.73 15.11
C ASN A 175 -4.44 -22.66 14.94
N SER A 176 -5.60 -22.12 14.56
CA SER A 176 -6.86 -22.87 14.47
C SER A 176 -7.16 -23.35 13.06
N LEU A 177 -6.73 -22.62 12.03
CA LEU A 177 -6.87 -23.04 10.64
C LEU A 177 -5.85 -24.10 10.30
N ALA A 178 -6.20 -24.95 9.34
CA ALA A 178 -5.26 -25.91 8.79
C ALA A 178 -4.06 -25.18 8.17
N SER A 179 -2.86 -25.75 8.31
CA SER A 179 -1.59 -25.17 7.85
C SER A 179 -1.57 -24.76 6.37
N TRP A 180 -2.41 -25.38 5.53
CA TRP A 180 -2.56 -24.99 4.13
C TRP A 180 -3.08 -23.56 3.95
N PHE A 181 -3.87 -23.05 4.91
CA PHE A 181 -4.43 -21.70 4.83
C PHE A 181 -3.35 -20.63 5.02
N ASP A 182 -2.38 -20.86 5.89
CA ASP A 182 -1.24 -19.96 6.10
C ASP A 182 -0.39 -19.85 4.82
N ILE A 183 -0.16 -20.98 4.15
CA ILE A 183 0.48 -21.04 2.84
C ILE A 183 -0.35 -20.29 1.79
N TYR A 184 -1.67 -20.48 1.79
CA TYR A 184 -2.58 -19.76 0.89
C TYR A 184 -2.52 -18.24 1.11
N ASP A 185 -2.63 -17.77 2.35
CA ASP A 185 -2.60 -16.34 2.69
C ASP A 185 -1.27 -15.72 2.25
N SER A 186 -0.16 -16.36 2.62
CA SER A 186 1.19 -15.92 2.26
C SER A 186 1.39 -15.88 0.74
N ILE A 187 0.96 -16.90 0.00
CA ILE A 187 1.19 -16.96 -1.44
C ILE A 187 0.25 -16.01 -2.19
N VAL A 188 -1.06 -16.10 -1.94
CA VAL A 188 -2.08 -15.42 -2.73
C VAL A 188 -2.22 -13.95 -2.35
N ASN A 189 -2.15 -13.63 -1.06
CA ASN A 189 -2.36 -12.25 -0.60
C ASN A 189 -1.06 -11.44 -0.54
N TYR A 190 0.11 -12.09 -0.46
CA TYR A 190 1.40 -11.39 -0.36
C TYR A 190 2.35 -11.67 -1.53
N ILE A 191 2.88 -12.89 -1.65
CA ILE A 191 4.02 -13.20 -2.53
C ILE A 191 3.65 -13.03 -4.00
N ALA A 192 2.54 -13.61 -4.45
CA ALA A 192 2.15 -13.58 -5.86
C ALA A 192 1.84 -12.16 -6.36
N PRO A 193 1.02 -11.33 -5.66
CA PRO A 193 0.83 -9.92 -6.02
C PRO A 193 2.15 -9.15 -6.10
N LEU A 194 3.06 -9.35 -5.13
CA LEU A 194 4.34 -8.66 -5.08
C LEU A 194 5.24 -9.01 -6.27
N LEU A 195 5.36 -10.30 -6.59
CA LEU A 195 6.11 -10.77 -7.76
C LEU A 195 5.52 -10.23 -9.06
N LEU A 196 4.19 -10.25 -9.19
CA LEU A 196 3.53 -9.71 -10.38
C LEU A 196 3.72 -8.19 -10.50
N ILE A 197 3.64 -7.43 -9.41
CA ILE A 197 3.98 -5.99 -9.40
C ILE A 197 5.39 -5.78 -9.95
N ALA A 198 6.36 -6.56 -9.48
CA ALA A 198 7.74 -6.47 -9.93
C ALA A 198 7.88 -6.79 -11.43
N VAL A 199 7.27 -7.88 -11.89
CA VAL A 199 7.31 -8.30 -13.31
C VAL A 199 6.68 -7.26 -14.21
N PHE A 200 5.47 -6.78 -13.88
CA PHE A 200 4.79 -5.74 -14.64
C PHE A 200 5.63 -4.44 -14.63
N SER A 201 6.08 -3.98 -13.47
CA SER A 201 6.90 -2.76 -13.38
C SER A 201 8.17 -2.85 -14.23
N MET A 202 8.87 -3.99 -14.20
CA MET A 202 10.05 -4.23 -15.04
C MET A 202 9.70 -4.26 -16.54
N ALA A 203 8.59 -4.90 -16.92
CA ALA A 203 8.12 -4.92 -18.30
C ALA A 203 7.83 -3.51 -18.84
N LEU A 204 7.21 -2.63 -18.04
CA LEU A 204 7.00 -1.22 -18.39
C LEU A 204 8.33 -0.48 -18.61
N ILE A 205 9.28 -0.64 -17.68
CA ILE A 205 10.59 0.03 -17.76
C ILE A 205 11.33 -0.41 -19.03
N VAL A 206 11.43 -1.72 -19.27
CA VAL A 206 12.13 -2.26 -20.45
C VAL A 206 11.51 -1.73 -21.74
N ARG A 207 10.17 -1.73 -21.84
CA ARG A 207 9.47 -1.22 -23.03
C ARG A 207 9.64 0.28 -23.20
N PHE A 208 9.54 1.05 -22.12
CA PHE A 208 9.78 2.49 -22.13
C PHE A 208 11.19 2.82 -22.64
N VAL A 209 12.21 2.09 -22.18
CA VAL A 209 13.60 2.25 -22.65
C VAL A 209 13.72 1.89 -24.13
N LYS A 210 13.14 0.76 -24.58
CA LYS A 210 13.14 0.36 -25.99
C LYS A 210 12.47 1.41 -26.89
N GLN A 211 11.30 1.91 -26.48
CA GLN A 211 10.56 2.93 -27.23
C GLN A 211 11.36 4.23 -27.31
N ARG A 212 11.98 4.66 -26.21
CA ARG A 212 12.83 5.84 -26.17
C ARG A 212 14.01 5.73 -27.12
N ARG A 213 14.71 4.58 -27.13
CA ARG A 213 15.85 4.35 -28.04
C ARG A 213 15.42 4.41 -29.52
N ARG A 214 14.29 3.80 -29.88
CA ARG A 214 13.75 3.86 -31.26
C ARG A 214 13.42 5.30 -31.68
N LEU A 215 12.78 6.07 -30.82
CA LEU A 215 12.42 7.46 -31.12
C LEU A 215 13.66 8.37 -31.24
N GLN A 216 14.72 8.11 -30.46
CA GLN A 216 15.99 8.82 -30.59
C GLN A 216 16.70 8.55 -31.93
N GLN A 217 16.48 7.38 -32.53
CA GLN A 217 17.06 7.03 -33.83
C GLN A 217 16.26 7.59 -35.00
N ALA A 218 14.95 7.84 -34.84
CA ALA A 218 14.05 8.10 -35.96
C ALA A 218 13.82 9.58 -36.33
N THR A 219 14.03 10.57 -35.44
CA THR A 219 13.66 11.97 -35.75
C THR A 219 14.49 13.05 -35.05
N THR A 220 14.88 14.06 -35.83
CA THR A 220 15.49 15.34 -35.46
C THR A 220 14.66 16.12 -34.44
N TRP A 221 15.07 16.03 -33.17
CA TRP A 221 14.94 16.94 -31.99
C TRP A 221 13.78 17.96 -31.82
N ARG A 222 13.20 18.58 -32.86
CA ARG A 222 12.23 19.69 -32.72
C ARG A 222 10.79 19.27 -32.39
N GLN A 223 10.28 18.17 -32.96
CA GLN A 223 8.90 17.70 -32.70
C GLN A 223 8.74 16.98 -31.34
N CYS A 224 9.85 16.52 -30.74
CA CYS A 224 9.85 15.73 -29.51
C CYS A 224 9.69 16.58 -28.22
N ARG A 225 9.80 17.91 -28.31
CA ARG A 225 9.69 18.81 -27.14
C ARG A 225 8.28 18.87 -26.56
N ASN A 226 7.23 18.72 -27.38
CA ASN A 226 5.84 18.85 -26.90
C ASN A 226 5.34 17.56 -26.20
N ASN A 227 5.70 16.38 -26.72
CA ASN A 227 5.33 15.09 -26.11
C ASN A 227 6.22 14.70 -24.91
N ARG A 228 7.43 15.27 -24.79
CA ARG A 228 8.30 15.11 -23.61
C ARG A 228 7.63 15.62 -22.33
N PHE A 229 6.87 16.71 -22.36
CA PHE A 229 6.33 17.29 -21.13
C PHE A 229 5.31 16.35 -20.45
N ILE A 230 4.45 15.71 -21.25
CA ILE A 230 3.41 14.79 -20.76
C ILE A 230 4.01 13.49 -20.21
N SER A 231 4.99 12.87 -20.89
CA SER A 231 5.61 11.64 -20.40
C SER A 231 6.54 11.85 -19.20
N THR A 232 7.21 13.00 -19.12
CA THR A 232 8.16 13.30 -18.03
C THR A 232 7.44 13.74 -16.76
N LEU A 233 6.26 14.37 -16.85
CA LEU A 233 5.40 14.65 -15.70
C LEU A 233 4.79 13.40 -15.10
N ILE A 234 4.38 12.44 -15.94
CA ILE A 234 3.92 11.13 -15.47
C ILE A 234 5.09 10.38 -14.84
N SER A 235 6.25 10.30 -15.51
CA SER A 235 7.43 9.61 -14.97
C SER A 235 8.00 10.24 -13.68
N LYS A 236 8.05 11.57 -13.53
CA LYS A 236 8.58 12.20 -12.30
C LYS A 236 7.64 12.07 -11.10
N ARG A 237 6.31 12.18 -11.31
CA ARG A 237 5.32 11.93 -10.24
C ARG A 237 5.31 10.47 -9.81
N GLU A 238 5.46 9.56 -10.77
CA GLU A 238 5.53 8.12 -10.53
C GLU A 238 6.82 7.67 -9.85
N ILE A 239 7.97 8.25 -10.21
CA ILE A 239 9.24 7.96 -9.53
C ILE A 239 9.25 8.55 -8.12
N MET A 240 8.61 9.70 -7.88
CA MET A 240 8.47 10.24 -6.53
C MET A 240 7.52 9.39 -5.67
N LEU A 241 6.40 8.91 -6.24
CA LEU A 241 5.52 7.94 -5.58
C LEU A 241 6.23 6.61 -5.34
N MET A 242 6.95 6.05 -6.31
CA MET A 242 7.74 4.82 -6.14
C MET A 242 8.90 4.99 -5.17
N CYS A 243 9.61 6.13 -5.13
CA CYS A 243 10.66 6.37 -4.14
C CYS A 243 10.07 6.52 -2.74
N HIS A 244 8.95 7.23 -2.59
CA HIS A 244 8.26 7.36 -1.31
C HIS A 244 7.70 6.02 -0.83
N PHE A 245 7.14 5.22 -1.74
CA PHE A 245 6.61 3.90 -1.44
C PHE A 245 7.71 2.86 -1.19
N LYS A 246 8.83 2.92 -1.92
CA LYS A 246 9.97 2.01 -1.73
C LYS A 246 10.71 2.33 -0.43
N VAL A 247 10.77 3.58 0.00
CA VAL A 247 11.28 3.92 1.35
C VAL A 247 10.34 3.38 2.42
N HIS A 248 9.02 3.53 2.26
CA HIS A 248 8.02 3.00 3.20
C HIS A 248 8.01 1.47 3.23
N PHE A 249 8.07 0.80 2.07
CA PHE A 249 8.07 -0.65 1.94
C PHE A 249 9.40 -1.25 2.41
N SER A 250 10.55 -0.64 2.10
CA SER A 250 11.83 -1.07 2.64
C SER A 250 11.88 -0.91 4.16
N LEU A 251 11.35 0.18 4.73
CA LEU A 251 11.28 0.36 6.19
C LEU A 251 10.36 -0.68 6.85
N ILE A 252 9.20 -0.96 6.26
CA ILE A 252 8.25 -1.98 6.76
C ILE A 252 8.82 -3.40 6.62
N GLN A 253 9.47 -3.71 5.50
CA GLN A 253 10.07 -5.03 5.24
C GLN A 253 11.31 -5.27 6.11
N TYR A 254 12.10 -4.23 6.40
CA TYR A 254 13.19 -4.27 7.38
C TYR A 254 12.68 -4.52 8.81
N PHE A 255 11.46 -4.04 9.10
CA PHE A 255 10.78 -4.26 10.38
C PHE A 255 10.21 -5.67 10.53
N MET A 256 9.56 -6.20 9.47
CA MET A 256 9.01 -7.57 9.48
C MET A 256 10.08 -8.67 9.44
N CYS A 257 11.33 -8.35 9.05
CA CYS A 257 12.46 -9.28 9.17
C CYS A 257 13.15 -9.27 10.54
N ASN A 258 12.84 -8.30 11.42
CA ASN A 258 13.47 -8.15 12.74
C ASN A 258 12.52 -8.41 13.93
N ILE A 259 11.29 -8.84 13.66
CA ILE A 259 10.31 -9.34 14.64
C ILE A 259 10.16 -10.84 14.39
#